data_AF-A0A0F0CKZ9-F1
#
_entry.id   AF-A0A0F0CKZ9-F1
#
_cell.length_a   1.000
_cell.length_b   1.000
_cell.length_c   1.000
_cell.angle_alpha   90.00
_cell.angle_beta   90.00
_cell.angle_gamma   90.00
#
_symmetry.space_group_name_H-M   'P 1'
#
loop_
_entity.id
_entity.type
_entity.pdbx_description
1 polymer ?
#
loop_
_entity_poly.entity_id
_entity_poly.type
_entity_poly.pdbx_seq_one_letter_code
_entity_poly.pdbx_strand_id
1 'polypeptide(L)' 'MGDVTQVFVPCFSCENVPVKEYAETTKQVGIDVGINSFAVDSDSSSVANPKYYRGGRKGA' A
#
# COMPACT_ATOMS: atom_id res chain seq x y z
N MET A 1 -38.43 -10.71 -17.01
CA MET A 1 -37.20 -11.32 -17.56
C MET A 1 -36.22 -10.17 -17.73
N GLY A 2 -35.39 -9.89 -16.72
CA GLY A 2 -34.49 -8.74 -16.73
C GLY A 2 -33.25 -9.06 -17.55
N ASP A 3 -32.91 -8.19 -18.49
CA ASP A 3 -31.75 -8.32 -19.35
C ASP A 3 -30.46 -8.18 -18.50
N VAL A 4 -29.60 -9.18 -18.52
CA VAL A 4 -28.35 -9.20 -17.75
C VAL A 4 -27.28 -8.58 -18.62
N THR A 5 -26.95 -7.32 -18.38
CA THR A 5 -25.85 -6.65 -19.08
C THR A 5 -24.52 -7.26 -18.63
N GLN A 6 -23.79 -7.90 -19.55
CA GLN A 6 -22.42 -8.33 -19.31
C GLN A 6 -21.49 -7.11 -19.28
N VAL A 7 -20.68 -7.01 -18.22
CA VAL A 7 -19.65 -5.97 -18.08
C VAL A 7 -18.30 -6.57 -18.47
N PHE A 8 -17.64 -5.99 -19.47
CA PHE A 8 -16.28 -6.36 -19.86
C PHE A 8 -15.27 -5.42 -19.19
N VAL A 9 -14.33 -6.00 -18.43
CA VAL A 9 -13.23 -5.26 -17.78
C VAL A 9 -11.93 -5.67 -18.45
N PRO A 10 -11.34 -4.84 -19.33
CA PRO A 10 -10.04 -5.15 -19.91
C PRO A 10 -8.95 -5.08 -18.84
N CYS A 11 -8.05 -6.07 -18.82
CA CYS A 11 -6.83 -6.05 -18.03
C CYS A 11 -5.65 -5.87 -18.98
N PHE A 12 -4.89 -4.79 -18.82
CA PHE A 12 -3.68 -4.53 -19.58
C PHE A 12 -2.47 -4.88 -18.71
N SER A 13 -1.57 -5.69 -19.26
CA SER A 13 -0.25 -5.95 -18.68
C SER A 13 0.80 -5.61 -19.73
N CYS A 14 1.87 -4.94 -19.33
CA CYS A 14 2.98 -4.60 -20.22
C CYS A 14 4.14 -5.54 -19.95
N GLU A 15 4.58 -6.25 -20.99
CA GLU A 15 5.80 -7.05 -20.97
C GLU A 15 6.93 -6.32 -21.71
N ASN A 16 8.18 -6.64 -21.39
CA ASN A 16 9.37 -6.07 -22.04
C ASN A 16 9.47 -4.53 -22.00
N VAL A 17 8.98 -3.91 -20.93
CA VAL A 17 9.16 -2.46 -20.71
C VAL A 17 10.66 -2.17 -20.55
N PRO A 18 11.25 -1.28 -21.37
CA PRO A 18 12.66 -0.94 -21.26
C PRO A 18 13.00 -0.41 -19.86
N VAL A 19 14.07 -0.95 -19.27
CA VAL A 19 14.57 -0.47 -17.98
C VAL A 19 15.09 0.96 -18.15
N LYS A 20 14.60 1.86 -17.30
CA LYS A 20 15.15 3.21 -17.18
C LYS A 20 15.99 3.27 -15.91
N GLU A 21 17.30 3.33 -16.08
CA GLU A 21 18.21 3.49 -14.95
C GLU A 21 18.25 4.95 -14.48
N TYR A 22 18.30 5.12 -13.17
CA TYR A 22 18.42 6.41 -12.50
C TYR A 22 19.71 6.41 -11.67
N ALA A 23 20.24 7.60 -11.37
CA ALA A 23 21.36 7.71 -10.45
C ALA A 23 20.98 7.15 -9.07
N GLU A 24 21.95 6.53 -8.39
CA GLU A 24 21.80 6.05 -7.02
C GLU A 24 21.31 7.18 -6.11
N THR A 25 20.29 6.88 -5.30
CA THR A 25 19.71 7.85 -4.38
C THR A 25 20.53 7.93 -3.10
N THR A 26 20.76 9.14 -2.59
CA THR A 26 21.31 9.36 -1.24
C THR A 26 20.23 9.33 -0.16
N LYS A 27 18.96 9.28 -0.55
CA LYS A 27 17.82 9.18 0.38
C LYS A 27 17.63 7.75 0.82
N GLN A 28 17.43 7.55 2.11
CA GLN A 28 17.02 6.29 2.72
C GLN A 28 15.71 6.51 3.46
N VAL A 29 14.74 5.63 3.24
CA VAL A 29 13.47 5.66 3.96
C VAL A 29 13.35 4.35 4.74
N GLY A 30 13.26 4.45 6.07
CA GLY A 30 12.98 3.31 6.93
C GLY A 30 11.47 3.02 6.95
N ILE A 31 11.09 1.75 6.95
CA ILE A 31 9.68 1.33 7.10
C ILE A 31 9.56 0.54 8.39
N ASP A 32 8.80 1.07 9.35
CA ASP A 32 8.40 0.35 10.56
C ASP A 32 6.97 -0.18 10.42
N VAL A 33 6.76 -1.43 10.84
CA VAL A 33 5.45 -2.11 10.73
C VAL A 33 4.99 -2.53 12.13
N GLY A 34 3.76 -2.16 12.49
CA GLY A 34 3.28 -2.33 13.85
C GLY A 34 1.79 -2.65 13.98
N ILE A 35 1.38 -2.93 15.22
CA ILE A 35 -0.02 -3.18 15.56
C ILE A 35 -0.83 -1.88 15.55
N ASN A 36 -0.21 -0.77 15.94
CA ASN A 36 -0.86 0.55 16.01
C ASN A 36 -0.93 1.24 14.64
N SER A 37 0.02 0.97 13.76
CA SER A 37 0.18 1.56 12.42
C SER A 37 0.67 0.49 11.46
N PHE A 38 0.01 0.36 10.30
CA PHE A 38 0.37 -0.64 9.31
C PHE A 38 1.79 -0.40 8.78
N ALA A 39 2.12 0.86 8.51
CA ALA A 39 3.45 1.30 8.14
C ALA A 39 3.69 2.72 8.67
N VAL A 40 4.90 2.99 9.15
CA VAL A 40 5.40 4.34 9.45
C VAL A 40 6.70 4.51 8.70
N ASP A 41 6.83 5.61 7.96
CA ASP A 41 8.08 5.95 7.31
C ASP A 41 8.91 6.92 8.16
N SER A 42 10.22 6.98 7.90
CA SER A 42 11.13 7.94 8.53
C SER A 42 10.86 9.39 8.15
N ASP A 43 10.02 9.62 7.14
CA ASP A 43 9.60 10.93 6.65
C ASP A 43 8.32 11.43 7.37
N SER A 44 7.95 10.78 8.47
CA SER A 44 6.81 11.08 9.35
C SER A 44 5.41 10.80 8.78
N SER A 45 5.32 10.09 7.66
CA SER A 45 4.06 9.58 7.14
C SER A 45 3.70 8.24 7.81
N SER A 46 2.40 8.02 8.01
CA SER A 46 1.90 6.77 8.57
C SER A 46 0.68 6.28 7.81
N VAL A 47 0.64 4.98 7.55
CA VAL A 47 -0.52 4.26 7.02
C VAL A 47 -1.25 3.60 8.19
N ALA A 48 -2.50 4.01 8.42
CA ALA A 48 -3.33 3.45 9.47
C ALA A 48 -3.66 1.97 9.19
N ASN A 49 -3.86 1.19 10.25
CA ASN A 49 -4.29 -0.21 10.15
C ASN A 49 -5.76 -0.37 10.59
N PRO A 50 -6.75 0.03 9.78
CA PRO A 50 -8.15 0.07 10.19
C PRO A 50 -8.73 -1.32 10.51
N LYS A 51 -8.12 -2.41 10.04
CA LYS A 51 -8.59 -3.79 10.31
C LYS A 51 -8.14 -4.34 11.67
N TYR A 52 -6.98 -3.91 12.19
CA TYR A 52 -6.38 -4.47 13.42
C TYR A 52 -6.16 -3.44 14.53
N TYR A 53 -6.49 -2.16 14.29
CA TYR A 53 -6.56 -1.13 15.32
C TYR A 53 -7.75 -1.40 16.25
N ARG A 54 -7.61 -2.38 17.13
CA ARG A 54 -8.50 -2.60 18.27
C ARG A 54 -8.15 -1.54 19.30
N GLY A 55 -9.06 -0.61 19.59
CA GLY A 55 -8.93 0.38 20.66
C GLY A 55 -8.84 -0.27 22.05
N GLY A 56 -7.73 -0.95 22.30
CA GLY A 56 -7.54 -1.90 23.39
C GLY A 56 -6.17 -1.74 24.01
N ARG A 57 -5.90 -0.56 24.56
CA ARG A 57 -4.99 -0.42 25.71
C ARG A 57 -5.83 0.00 26.91
N LYS A 58 -6.20 -0.98 27.74
CA LYS A 58 -6.44 -0.80 29.17
C LYS A 58 -5.29 -1.49 29.91
N GLY A 59 -4.62 -0.74 30.80
CA GLY A 59 -3.54 -1.19 31.70
C GLY A 59 -2.15 -1.07 31.08
N ALA A 60 -1.11 -0.55 31.75
CA ALA A 60 -0.93 -0.17 33.15
C ALA A 60 0.03 1.04 33.21
#